data_AF-A0A977L2A2-F1
#
_entry.id   AF-A0A977L2A2-F1
#
_cell.length_a   1.000
_cell.length_b   1.000
_cell.length_c   1.000
_cell.angle_alpha   90.00
_cell.angle_beta   90.00
_cell.angle_gamma   90.00
#
_symmetry.space_group_name_H-M   'P 1'
#
loop_
_entity.id
_entity.type
_entity.pdbx_description
1 polymer ?
#
loop_
_entity_poly.entity_id
_entity_poly.type
_entity_poly.pdbx_seq_one_letter_code
_entity_poly.pdbx_strand_id
1 'polypeptide(L)' 'MSVEAIYEQGTLRLSQPIKLEEGSKVKVIIIPLESDYQQKNTLEILQKIAELPIEGKIDTFDGKDHDQVLYCQ' A
#
# COMPACT_ATOMS: atom_id res chain seq x y z
N MET A 1 4.04 14.16 -22.49
CA MET A 1 5.10 14.71 -21.63
C MET A 1 4.49 14.94 -20.26
N SER A 2 4.95 14.22 -19.24
CA SER A 2 4.55 14.46 -17.84
C SER A 2 5.48 15.50 -17.24
N VAL A 3 4.94 16.41 -16.45
CA VAL A 3 5.69 17.49 -15.80
C VAL A 3 5.58 17.30 -14.30
N GLU A 4 6.70 17.42 -13.60
CA GLU A 4 6.74 17.28 -12.16
C GLU A 4 6.31 18.58 -11.48
N ALA A 5 5.58 18.45 -10.39
CA ALA A 5 5.10 19.56 -9.58
C ALA A 5 5.17 19.19 -8.10
N ILE A 6 5.44 20.18 -7.26
CA ILE A 6 5.42 20.07 -5.81
C ILE A 6 4.17 20.76 -5.31
N TYR A 7 3.45 20.12 -4.40
CA TYR A 7 2.32 20.72 -3.71
C TYR A 7 2.82 21.46 -2.45
N GLU A 8 2.75 22.79 -2.46
CA GLU A 8 3.13 23.62 -1.32
C GLU A 8 2.02 24.64 -1.03
N GLN A 9 1.60 24.74 0.23
CA GLN A 9 0.64 25.76 0.70
C GLN A 9 -0.67 25.82 -0.11
N GLY A 10 -1.22 24.67 -0.53
CA GLY A 10 -2.45 24.65 -1.31
C GLY A 10 -2.27 24.83 -2.81
N THR A 11 -1.04 25.03 -3.29
CA THR A 11 -0.73 25.36 -4.68
C THR A 11 0.18 24.30 -5.31
N LEU A 12 -0.14 23.86 -6.53
CA LEU A 12 0.75 23.03 -7.36
C LEU A 12 1.78 23.92 -8.06
N ARG A 13 3.04 23.86 -7.64
CA ARG A 13 4.15 24.57 -8.29
C ARG A 13 4.92 23.61 -9.17
N LEU A 14 4.98 23.88 -10.48
CA LEU A 14 5.79 23.10 -11.41
C LEU A 14 7.27 23.19 -11.03
N SER A 15 7.98 22.06 -11.05
CA SER A 15 9.42 22.01 -10.76
C SER A 15 10.26 22.69 -11.84
N GLN A 16 9.74 22.77 -13.06
CA GLN A 16 10.38 23.42 -14.20
C GLN A 16 9.36 24.27 -14.98
N PRO A 17 9.79 25.39 -15.57
CA PRO A 17 8.92 26.19 -16.44
C PRO A 17 8.53 25.39 -17.68
N ILE A 18 7.26 25.50 -18.08
CA ILE A 18 6.75 24.93 -19.33
C ILE A 18 6.34 26.05 -20.27
N LYS A 19 6.60 25.90 -21.56
CA LYS A 19 6.10 26.82 -22.59
C LYS A 19 4.78 26.28 -23.11
N LEU A 20 3.70 26.99 -22.83
CA LEU A 20 2.38 26.75 -23.38
C LEU A 20 1.88 28.06 -24.00
N GLU A 21 1.14 27.97 -25.10
CA GLU A 21 0.53 29.15 -25.69
C GLU A 21 -0.62 29.64 -24.82
N GLU A 22 -0.76 30.96 -24.74
CA GLU A 22 -1.83 31.59 -23.99
C GLU A 22 -3.20 31.10 -24.50
N GLY A 23 -4.10 30.73 -23.57
CA GLY A 23 -5.40 30.13 -23.92
C GLY A 23 -5.39 28.61 -24.13
N SER A 24 -4.24 27.95 -24.02
CA SER A 24 -4.17 26.48 -24.10
C SER A 24 -4.94 25.79 -22.97
N LYS A 25 -5.81 24.84 -23.30
CA LYS A 25 -6.48 23.97 -22.32
C LYS A 25 -5.54 22.83 -21.92
N VAL A 26 -5.40 22.61 -20.62
CA VAL A 26 -4.59 21.51 -20.07
C VAL A 26 -5.42 20.57 -19.21
N LYS A 27 -5.11 19.28 -19.26
CA LYS A 27 -5.66 18.28 -18.35
C LYS A 27 -4.68 18.07 -17.21
N VAL A 28 -5.10 18.33 -15.98
CA VAL A 28 -4.29 18.08 -14.79
C VAL A 28 -4.64 16.69 -14.25
N ILE A 29 -3.63 15.85 -14.06
CA ILE A 29 -3.76 14.54 -13.41
C ILE A 29 -2.89 14.60 -12.16
N ILE A 30 -3.53 14.53 -10.99
CA ILE A 30 -2.83 14.54 -9.70
C ILE A 30 -2.64 13.08 -9.30
N ILE A 31 -1.40 12.64 -9.24
CA ILE A 31 -1.02 11.34 -8.69
C ILE A 31 -0.31 11.65 -7.38
N PRO A 32 -0.96 11.46 -6.21
CA PRO A 32 -0.28 11.61 -4.94
C PRO A 32 0.86 10.58 -4.89
N LEU A 33 2.09 11.08 -4.89
CA LEU A 33 3.25 10.27 -4.57
C LEU A 33 3.25 10.19 -3.05
N GLU A 34 2.68 9.12 -2.49
CA GLU A 34 2.82 8.85 -1.06
C GLU A 34 4.32 8.85 -0.76
N SER A 35 4.77 9.81 0.05
CA SER A 35 6.15 9.90 0.55
C SER A 35 6.53 8.73 1.47
N ASP A 36 5.62 7.75 1.62
CA ASP A 36 5.73 6.61 2.52
C ASP A 36 5.31 5.29 1.84
N TYR A 37 5.71 5.05 0.58
CA TYR A 37 6.30 3.73 0.34
C TYR A 37 7.69 3.73 0.97
N GLN A 38 7.74 3.90 2.30
CA GLN A 38 8.75 3.25 3.11
C GLN A 38 8.64 1.80 2.68
N GLN A 39 9.58 1.38 1.85
CA GLN A 39 9.85 -0.02 1.63
C GLN A 39 10.12 -0.58 3.02
N LYS A 40 9.05 -1.01 3.72
CA LYS A 40 9.14 -1.56 5.05
C LYS A 40 10.21 -2.61 4.94
N ASN A 41 11.27 -2.44 5.73
CA ASN A 41 12.37 -3.38 5.70
C ASN A 41 11.74 -4.76 5.88
N THR A 42 12.09 -5.73 5.04
CA THR A 42 11.52 -7.08 5.13
C THR A 42 11.53 -7.61 6.57
N LEU A 43 12.55 -7.23 7.34
CA LEU A 43 12.66 -7.48 8.77
C LEU A 43 11.49 -6.90 9.59
N GLU A 44 11.10 -5.64 9.36
CA GLU A 44 9.97 -5.01 10.06
C GLU A 44 8.63 -5.67 9.73
N ILE A 45 8.47 -6.16 8.50
CA ILE A 45 7.27 -6.89 8.09
C ILE A 45 7.22 -8.23 8.82
N LEU A 46 8.33 -8.98 8.83
CA LEU A 46 8.41 -10.28 9.51
C LEU A 46 8.22 -10.14 11.02
N GLN A 47 8.77 -9.08 11.62
CA GLN A 47 8.60 -8.81 13.05
C GLN A 47 7.13 -8.53 13.39
N LYS A 48 6.44 -7.70 12.59
CA LYS A 48 5.01 -7.48 12.77
C LYS A 48 4.16 -8.74 12.62
N ILE A 49 4.54 -9.65 11.71
CA ILE A 49 3.85 -10.94 11.55
C ILE A 49 4.05 -11.82 12.78
N ALA A 50 5.26 -11.86 13.34
CA ALA A 50 5.55 -12.64 14.54
C ALA A 50 4.87 -12.11 15.81
N GLU A 51 4.59 -10.80 15.85
CA GLU A 51 3.86 -10.15 16.93
C GLU A 51 2.35 -10.32 16.85
N LEU A 52 1.82 -10.79 15.72
CA LEU A 52 0.39 -11.10 15.62
C LEU A 52 0.05 -12.21 16.62
N PRO A 53 -1.00 -12.03 17.43
CA PRO A 53 -1.47 -13.10 18.29
C PRO A 53 -1.83 -14.29 17.39
N ILE A 54 -1.26 -15.45 17.69
CA ILE A 54 -1.68 -16.69 17.04
C ILE A 54 -3.12 -16.92 17.50
N GLU A 55 -4.07 -16.60 16.62
CA GLU A 55 -5.48 -16.82 16.90
C GLU A 55 -5.73 -18.33 16.86
N GLY A 56 -5.84 -18.87 18.06
CA GLY A 56 -6.10 -20.27 18.29
C GLY A 56 -5.96 -20.53 19.77
N LYS A 57 -7.04 -20.94 20.42
CA LYS A 57 -6.86 -21.90 21.50
C LYS A 57 -6.04 -23.05 20.90
N ILE A 58 -5.18 -23.67 21.70
CA ILE A 58 -4.63 -24.98 21.37
C ILE A 58 -5.85 -25.90 21.37
N ASP A 59 -6.62 -25.86 20.28
CA ASP A 59 -7.67 -26.81 20.04
C ASP A 59 -6.92 -28.13 19.83
N THR A 60 -7.37 -29.16 20.52
CA THR A 60 -6.74 -30.49 20.45
C THR A 60 -6.93 -31.15 19.07
N PHE A 61 -7.54 -30.43 18.14
CA PHE A 61 -7.78 -30.80 16.77
C PHE A 61 -6.45 -30.97 16.01
N ASP A 62 -6.03 -32.21 15.86
CA ASP A 62 -4.92 -32.63 15.00
C ASP A 62 -5.45 -32.75 13.57
N GLY A 63 -4.58 -32.58 12.56
CA GLY A 63 -4.94 -32.80 11.16
C GLY A 63 -5.44 -34.21 10.87
N LYS A 64 -5.24 -35.17 11.79
CA LYS A 64 -5.82 -36.51 11.75
C LYS A 64 -7.32 -36.56 12.08
N ASP A 65 -7.82 -35.57 12.82
CA ASP A 65 -9.23 -35.45 13.18
C ASP A 65 -10.06 -34.82 12.05
N HIS A 66 -9.39 -34.29 11.03
CA HIS A 66 -10.01 -33.70 9.84
C HIS A 66 -10.96 -34.66 9.14
N ASP A 67 -10.53 -35.92 8.97
CA ASP A 67 -11.33 -36.93 8.29
C ASP A 67 -12.54 -37.35 9.13
N GLN A 68 -12.44 -37.30 10.47
CA GLN A 68 -13.56 -37.62 11.36
C GLN A 68 -14.66 -36.54 11.30
N VAL A 69 -14.30 -35.26 11.22
CA VAL A 69 -15.26 -34.15 11.13
C VAL A 69 -15.98 -34.13 9.79
N LEU A 70 -15.26 -34.41 8.70
CA LEU A 70 -15.84 -34.33 7.35
C LEU A 70 -16.60 -35.60 6.95
N TYR A 71 -16.17 -36.76 7.44
CA TYR A 71 -16.70 -38.04 6.98
C TYR A 71 -17.47 -38.83 8.02
N CYS A 72 -17.62 -38.33 9.26
CA CYS A 72 -18.44 -38.90 10.35
C CYS A 72 -18.54 -40.43 10.28
N GLN A 73 -17.40 -41.12 10.40
CA GLN A 73 -17.38 -42.58 10.52
C GLN A 73 -17.47 -43.01 11.97
#